data_AF-A0A9J6CK50-F1
#
_entry.id   AF-A0A9J6CK50-F1
#
_cell.length_a   1.000
_cell.length_b   1.000
_cell.length_c   1.000
_cell.angle_alpha   90.00
_cell.angle_beta   90.00
_cell.angle_gamma   90.00
#
_symmetry.space_group_name_H-M   'P 1'
#
loop_
_entity.id
_entity.type
_entity.pdbx_description
1 polymer ?
#
loop_
_entity_poly.entity_id
_entity_poly.type
_entity_poly.pdbx_seq_one_letter_code
_entity_poly.pdbx_strand_id
1 'polypeptide(L)'
;MEKKRGRPRNVREASPPPSSRTRSKSPARVETSGRDSAPIIKKRASRSKKNETPSEEISSSSQSSTPKKTKVVKNEKQATIILDDSGDNEEVANINSRLATLRKRLTPANYKNTPTPTEDKNRSVSRTASSLTKEDSDENDDDEEVKVVPKEQKHFQDLGIFSKPIINCLLLILLSVTPIILSVCFQTNWKWSKFLIHFKHVENFFNVQAISFILAIHSGVALLSLLPVGRYIKLPDSETELKFNGILTTLIIIGFLFALELKGLNAFIAIYNNLDQLLFLSILRSFLGSIEVFLLSKYRPSSESNAYGRSGKFIIDFTVGRELNPKLLNFDLKQVHYNESIIYLLIINISLLFKNVSIPIVETIPNEGNSIIELLKQTYSNTLFILNNSEYNSAAFIISSLLILYALDLLIHEHHLSSSFQLNYEGMGAEILCRFASFPFLISLLPRYLFVQNITVNFYLLAIIVILFIIGLLIKRCSNSLKYEYRIHPSDPKFKELSTIPTFQNRRLIISKWFRKIRQPNLLGEILMHLALAITLVSSFNLATFLGIFIIIFYLIYRSISINRKNAIRYESSWQRYISAVPNNLLPRVY
;
A
#
# COMPACT_ATOMS: atom_id res chain seq x y z
N MET A 1 -9.00 85.27 37.19
CA MET A 1 -7.77 84.60 36.71
C MET A 1 -8.21 83.63 35.62
N GLU A 2 -8.19 83.96 34.32
CA GLU A 2 -7.02 84.19 33.43
C GLU A 2 -6.10 82.96 33.25
N LYS A 3 -5.61 82.59 32.06
CA LYS A 3 -5.91 83.04 30.67
C LYS A 3 -5.45 81.99 29.63
N LYS A 4 -5.93 82.20 28.40
CA LYS A 4 -5.70 81.50 27.11
C LYS A 4 -4.24 81.14 26.69
N ARG A 5 -4.16 80.05 25.91
CA ARG A 5 -3.38 79.81 24.64
C ARG A 5 -1.86 79.53 24.67
N GLY A 6 -1.46 78.53 23.87
CA GLY A 6 -0.11 78.37 23.29
C GLY A 6 0.01 77.16 22.34
N ARG A 7 0.34 77.38 21.05
CA ARG A 7 0.80 76.38 20.05
C ARG A 7 2.12 76.92 19.45
N PRO A 8 3.02 76.05 18.95
CA PRO A 8 3.28 76.07 17.51
C PRO A 8 3.50 74.67 16.87
N ARG A 9 3.78 74.67 15.55
CA ARG A 9 3.92 73.53 14.63
C ARG A 9 5.38 73.06 14.47
N ASN A 10 5.54 71.82 13.99
CA ASN A 10 6.39 71.36 12.85
C ASN A 10 6.02 69.87 12.61
N VAL A 11 5.45 69.38 11.49
CA VAL A 11 5.75 69.48 10.05
C VAL A 11 6.95 68.64 9.59
N ARG A 12 6.65 67.41 9.15
CA ARG A 12 7.21 66.66 8.00
C ARG A 12 6.43 65.34 7.90
N GLU A 13 5.46 65.25 7.00
CA GLU A 13 5.57 64.88 5.57
C GLU A 13 5.55 63.36 5.35
N ALA A 14 4.56 62.91 4.58
CA ALA A 14 4.35 61.53 4.16
C ALA A 14 4.38 61.45 2.64
N SER A 15 4.94 60.36 2.08
CA SER A 15 4.88 59.85 0.69
C SER A 15 6.20 59.12 0.37
N PRO A 16 6.32 58.33 -0.73
CA PRO A 16 5.28 57.71 -1.58
C PRO A 16 5.46 56.17 -1.71
N PRO A 17 4.58 55.45 -2.43
CA PRO A 17 4.83 54.07 -2.83
C PRO A 17 5.73 53.97 -4.08
N PRO A 18 6.57 52.92 -4.22
CA PRO A 18 7.07 52.46 -5.51
C PRO A 18 6.12 51.38 -6.06
N SER A 19 5.90 51.19 -7.36
CA SER A 19 6.07 51.97 -8.58
C SER A 19 5.59 51.01 -9.69
N SER A 20 4.92 51.51 -10.72
CA SER A 20 4.47 50.68 -11.84
C SER A 20 5.53 50.63 -12.96
N ARG A 21 5.33 49.71 -13.93
CA ARG A 21 6.21 49.37 -15.08
C ARG A 21 7.31 48.34 -14.71
N THR A 22 7.69 47.41 -15.58
CA THR A 22 7.66 47.44 -17.06
C THR A 22 7.08 46.17 -17.72
N ARG A 23 6.60 46.37 -18.96
CA ARG A 23 6.10 45.36 -19.90
C ARG A 23 7.22 45.03 -20.90
N SER A 24 7.73 43.81 -20.90
CA SER A 24 8.55 43.23 -21.98
C SER A 24 7.78 42.03 -22.56
N LYS A 25 7.07 42.17 -23.68
CA LYS A 25 7.59 42.08 -25.06
C LYS A 25 8.49 40.86 -25.28
N SER A 26 7.88 39.83 -25.88
CA SER A 26 8.54 38.69 -26.53
C SER A 26 9.45 39.15 -27.68
N PRO A 27 10.58 38.47 -27.92
CA PRO A 27 11.22 38.45 -29.24
C PRO A 27 10.50 37.46 -30.16
N ALA A 28 10.30 37.84 -31.41
CA ALA A 28 9.78 36.95 -32.44
C ALA A 28 10.89 36.06 -33.04
N ARG A 29 10.51 34.82 -33.35
CA ARG A 29 10.67 34.17 -34.67
C ARG A 29 11.81 34.70 -35.57
N VAL A 30 12.84 33.87 -35.74
CA VAL A 30 13.62 33.84 -36.98
C VAL A 30 12.95 32.87 -37.94
N GLU A 31 12.72 33.29 -39.17
CA GLU A 31 12.24 32.43 -40.25
C GLU A 31 13.42 31.82 -41.00
N THR A 32 13.26 30.57 -41.44
CA THR A 32 13.89 30.10 -42.68
C THR A 32 12.80 29.59 -43.60
N SER A 33 12.84 30.05 -44.84
CA SER A 33 11.86 29.82 -45.90
C SER A 33 12.52 29.07 -47.06
N GLY A 34 11.70 28.38 -47.86
CA GLY A 34 12.11 27.56 -49.00
C GLY A 34 11.38 26.20 -48.97
N ARG A 35 10.24 26.01 -49.66
CA ARG A 35 10.07 25.84 -51.13
C ARG A 35 10.81 24.60 -51.65
N ASP A 36 10.25 23.72 -52.47
CA ASP A 36 8.90 23.56 -53.06
C ASP A 36 8.81 22.10 -53.61
N SER A 37 7.67 21.47 -53.97
CA SER A 37 6.26 21.87 -54.15
C SER A 37 5.33 20.62 -54.03
N ALA A 38 4.03 20.75 -54.31
CA ALA A 38 3.14 19.65 -54.74
C ALA A 38 2.68 19.91 -56.20
N PRO A 39 2.29 18.89 -56.99
CA PRO A 39 0.85 18.60 -57.08
C PRO A 39 0.40 17.14 -57.42
N ILE A 40 -0.71 16.71 -56.78
CA ILE A 40 -2.00 16.17 -57.32
C ILE A 40 -1.98 15.01 -58.38
N ILE A 41 -3.10 14.24 -58.43
CA ILE A 41 -3.60 13.35 -59.53
C ILE A 41 -3.16 11.86 -59.40
N LYS A 42 -3.98 10.79 -59.49
CA LYS A 42 -5.41 10.57 -59.83
C LYS A 42 -6.01 9.34 -59.10
N LYS A 43 -7.35 9.26 -59.03
CA LYS A 43 -8.11 8.00 -58.79
C LYS A 43 -7.98 7.03 -59.97
N ARG A 44 -8.03 5.72 -59.73
CA ARG A 44 -8.89 4.81 -60.52
C ARG A 44 -9.24 3.52 -59.77
N ALA A 45 -10.42 2.98 -60.07
CA ALA A 45 -10.98 1.78 -59.45
C ALA A 45 -11.16 0.64 -60.48
N SER A 46 -11.54 -0.53 -59.96
CA SER A 46 -12.14 -1.68 -60.67
C SER A 46 -11.26 -2.48 -61.65
N ARG A 47 -11.15 -3.78 -61.42
CA ARG A 47 -11.83 -4.78 -62.27
C ARG A 47 -12.05 -6.10 -61.51
N SER A 48 -13.26 -6.65 -61.59
CA SER A 48 -13.54 -8.03 -61.21
C SER A 48 -13.27 -8.98 -62.38
N LYS A 49 -13.02 -10.25 -62.08
CA LYS A 49 -13.60 -11.36 -62.85
C LYS A 49 -13.82 -12.56 -61.91
N LYS A 50 -14.76 -13.41 -62.31
CA LYS A 50 -15.41 -14.48 -61.54
C LYS A 50 -15.36 -15.77 -62.38
N ASN A 51 -15.74 -16.89 -61.75
CA ASN A 51 -15.92 -18.22 -62.34
C ASN A 51 -14.60 -18.99 -62.59
N GLU A 52 -14.55 -20.33 -62.58
CA GLU A 52 -15.62 -21.35 -62.63
C GLU A 52 -15.21 -22.62 -61.82
N THR A 53 -16.18 -23.52 -61.54
CA THR A 53 -15.95 -24.94 -61.22
C THR A 53 -16.82 -25.76 -62.18
N PRO A 54 -16.38 -26.96 -62.60
CA PRO A 54 -17.12 -28.16 -62.17
C PRO A 54 -16.30 -29.48 -62.05
N SER A 55 -16.73 -30.31 -61.07
CA SER A 55 -17.07 -31.75 -61.14
C SER A 55 -16.12 -32.90 -61.59
N GLU A 56 -16.54 -34.11 -61.18
CA GLU A 56 -16.10 -35.49 -61.51
C GLU A 56 -14.78 -35.95 -60.85
N GLU A 57 -14.79 -36.83 -59.84
CA GLU A 57 -15.18 -38.27 -59.78
C GLU A 57 -14.19 -39.23 -60.45
N ILE A 58 -13.58 -40.13 -59.65
CA ILE A 58 -13.72 -41.60 -59.78
C ILE A 58 -13.03 -42.31 -58.59
N SER A 59 -13.60 -43.44 -58.22
CA SER A 59 -13.29 -44.30 -57.08
C SER A 59 -11.99 -45.11 -57.15
N SER A 60 -11.47 -45.54 -56.00
CA SER A 60 -11.17 -46.97 -55.75
C SER A 60 -11.19 -47.30 -54.25
N SER A 61 -11.51 -48.55 -53.89
CA SER A 61 -11.91 -48.95 -52.54
C SER A 61 -11.55 -50.40 -52.18
N SER A 62 -11.01 -50.61 -50.98
CA SER A 62 -10.98 -51.91 -50.27
C SER A 62 -10.51 -51.65 -48.82
N GLN A 63 -11.33 -51.81 -47.77
CA GLN A 63 -11.71 -53.08 -47.11
C GLN A 63 -10.49 -53.90 -46.61
N SER A 64 -10.45 -54.47 -45.40
CA SER A 64 -11.28 -54.30 -44.19
C SER A 64 -10.57 -54.93 -42.97
N SER A 65 -10.97 -54.61 -41.74
CA SER A 65 -11.27 -55.56 -40.64
C SER A 65 -11.18 -54.91 -39.25
N THR A 66 -12.00 -55.39 -38.32
CA THR A 66 -11.90 -55.13 -36.87
C THR A 66 -12.01 -56.47 -36.13
N PRO A 67 -11.54 -56.55 -34.87
CA PRO A 67 -12.53 -56.85 -33.83
C PRO A 67 -12.34 -56.14 -32.47
N LYS A 68 -13.46 -55.58 -31.99
CA LYS A 68 -13.98 -55.50 -30.60
C LYS A 68 -13.04 -55.40 -29.37
N LYS A 69 -13.19 -54.25 -28.69
CA LYS A 69 -13.46 -54.03 -27.24
C LYS A 69 -12.46 -54.51 -26.15
N THR A 70 -12.00 -53.53 -25.36
CA THR A 70 -12.20 -53.50 -23.88
C THR A 70 -12.23 -52.04 -23.40
N LYS A 71 -13.08 -51.70 -22.42
CA LYS A 71 -13.14 -50.36 -21.80
C LYS A 71 -12.24 -50.31 -20.57
N VAL A 72 -11.32 -49.34 -20.46
CA VAL A 72 -10.80 -48.85 -19.16
C VAL A 72 -10.57 -47.34 -19.25
N VAL A 73 -10.94 -46.62 -18.19
CA VAL A 73 -10.75 -45.17 -18.01
C VAL A 73 -9.28 -44.86 -17.73
N LYS A 74 -8.67 -43.88 -18.42
CA LYS A 74 -7.36 -43.35 -18.03
C LYS A 74 -7.51 -42.04 -17.25
N ASN A 75 -7.18 -42.11 -15.97
CA ASN A 75 -6.69 -40.96 -15.22
C ASN A 75 -5.28 -40.61 -15.71
N GLU A 76 -5.00 -39.35 -16.02
CA GLU A 76 -3.62 -38.87 -16.16
C GLU A 76 -3.14 -38.33 -14.81
N LYS A 77 -2.24 -39.10 -14.17
CA LYS A 77 -1.40 -38.61 -13.08
C LYS A 77 -0.02 -38.23 -13.64
N GLN A 78 0.57 -37.24 -12.98
CA GLN A 78 1.92 -36.71 -13.14
C GLN A 78 2.98 -37.74 -13.53
N ALA A 79 3.81 -37.40 -14.51
CA ALA A 79 5.11 -38.02 -14.72
C ALA A 79 6.21 -37.06 -14.25
N THR A 80 6.88 -37.43 -13.15
CA THR A 80 8.19 -36.89 -12.79
C THR A 80 9.22 -37.45 -13.77
N ILE A 81 10.07 -36.59 -14.34
CA ILE A 81 11.24 -37.02 -15.11
C ILE A 81 12.47 -36.64 -14.29
N ILE A 82 13.11 -37.65 -13.72
CA ILE A 82 14.50 -37.62 -13.29
C ILE A 82 15.31 -38.03 -14.53
N LEU A 83 16.34 -37.26 -14.87
CA LEU A 83 17.38 -37.70 -15.80
C LEU A 83 18.68 -37.70 -15.03
N ASP A 84 19.31 -38.86 -15.00
CA ASP A 84 20.66 -39.08 -14.49
C ASP A 84 21.59 -39.41 -15.68
N ASP A 85 22.89 -39.31 -15.45
CA ASP A 85 23.91 -39.03 -16.46
C ASP A 85 24.27 -40.21 -17.41
N SER A 86 24.78 -39.86 -18.61
CA SER A 86 25.72 -40.59 -19.49
C SER A 86 25.49 -40.26 -20.98
N GLY A 87 26.42 -39.49 -21.58
CA GLY A 87 26.43 -39.23 -23.02
C GLY A 87 27.28 -38.02 -23.43
N ASP A 88 28.43 -38.29 -24.05
CA ASP A 88 29.47 -37.33 -24.44
C ASP A 88 28.93 -36.13 -25.23
N ASN A 89 29.21 -34.90 -24.75
CA ASN A 89 28.66 -33.65 -25.29
C ASN A 89 29.75 -32.68 -25.80
N GLU A 90 30.63 -33.15 -26.69
CA GLU A 90 31.62 -32.29 -27.37
C GLU A 90 30.94 -31.13 -28.15
N GLU A 91 29.74 -31.34 -28.72
CA GLU A 91 29.00 -30.27 -29.39
C GLU A 91 28.61 -29.11 -28.46
N VAL A 92 28.21 -29.39 -27.22
CA VAL A 92 27.80 -28.36 -26.25
C VAL A 92 29.00 -27.54 -25.80
N ALA A 93 30.17 -28.17 -25.62
CA ALA A 93 31.42 -27.46 -25.36
C ALA A 93 31.81 -26.54 -26.54
N ASN A 94 31.67 -27.01 -27.77
CA ASN A 94 32.01 -26.26 -28.99
C ASN A 94 31.04 -25.09 -29.28
N ILE A 95 29.75 -25.24 -28.93
CA ILE A 95 28.78 -24.13 -28.98
C ILE A 95 29.13 -23.05 -27.94
N ASN A 96 29.51 -23.45 -26.72
CA ASN A 96 29.89 -22.52 -25.66
C ASN A 96 31.19 -21.76 -25.96
N SER A 97 32.19 -22.42 -26.56
CA SER A 97 33.44 -21.77 -26.99
C SER A 97 33.21 -20.75 -28.13
N ARG A 98 32.33 -21.07 -29.10
CA ARG A 98 31.88 -20.14 -30.15
C ARG A 98 31.12 -18.94 -29.58
N LEU A 99 30.26 -19.13 -28.59
CA LEU A 99 29.57 -18.02 -27.91
C LEU A 99 30.53 -17.12 -27.11
N ALA A 100 31.59 -17.69 -26.51
CA ALA A 100 32.64 -16.92 -25.84
C ALA A 100 33.47 -16.07 -26.82
N THR A 101 33.83 -16.61 -27.99
CA THR A 101 34.56 -15.84 -29.01
C THR A 101 33.71 -14.75 -29.66
N LEU A 102 32.40 -14.95 -29.84
CA LEU A 102 31.46 -13.91 -30.26
C LEU A 102 31.33 -12.77 -29.24
N ARG A 103 31.31 -13.08 -27.93
CA ARG A 103 31.31 -12.06 -26.87
C ARG A 103 32.58 -11.19 -26.88
N LYS A 104 33.76 -11.78 -27.15
CA LYS A 104 35.02 -11.03 -27.32
C LYS A 104 35.05 -10.13 -28.57
N ARG A 105 34.23 -10.40 -29.60
CA ARG A 105 34.16 -9.56 -30.82
C ARG A 105 33.20 -8.37 -30.72
N LEU A 106 32.34 -8.30 -29.70
CA LEU A 106 31.29 -7.27 -29.58
C LEU A 106 31.58 -6.18 -28.53
N THR A 107 32.76 -6.19 -27.92
CA THR A 107 33.27 -5.07 -27.10
C THR A 107 33.99 -4.04 -27.99
N PRO A 108 33.57 -2.75 -28.01
CA PRO A 108 34.24 -1.73 -28.81
C PRO A 108 35.69 -1.50 -28.38
N ALA A 109 36.61 -1.47 -29.35
CA ALA A 109 38.02 -1.15 -29.12
C ALA A 109 38.25 0.37 -28.94
N ASN A 110 39.32 0.70 -28.22
CA ASN A 110 39.71 2.05 -27.82
C ASN A 110 39.66 3.11 -28.92
N TYR A 111 39.06 4.27 -28.60
CA TYR A 111 39.21 5.50 -29.38
C TYR A 111 40.55 6.18 -29.03
N LYS A 112 41.43 6.39 -30.01
CA LYS A 112 42.66 7.17 -29.85
C LYS A 112 42.37 8.66 -30.06
N ASN A 113 42.74 9.52 -29.10
CA ASN A 113 42.88 10.96 -29.31
C ASN A 113 44.31 11.39 -28.97
N THR A 114 44.97 12.07 -29.91
CA THR A 114 46.23 12.82 -29.69
C THR A 114 45.94 14.30 -29.37
N PRO A 115 46.89 15.04 -28.75
CA PRO A 115 46.58 16.25 -27.99
C PRO A 115 47.05 17.57 -28.62
N THR A 116 46.46 18.68 -28.18
CA THR A 116 47.05 20.05 -28.13
C THR A 116 46.34 20.89 -27.03
N PRO A 117 46.94 21.99 -26.51
CA PRO A 117 46.90 22.28 -25.07
C PRO A 117 46.14 23.56 -24.63
N THR A 118 46.19 23.82 -23.30
CA THR A 118 45.70 25.01 -22.55
C THR A 118 44.17 25.13 -22.43
N GLU A 119 43.57 25.57 -21.32
CA GLU A 119 44.10 26.22 -20.11
C GLU A 119 43.23 25.95 -18.84
N ASP A 120 43.91 25.84 -17.69
CA ASP A 120 43.49 26.19 -16.32
C ASP A 120 42.26 25.63 -15.53
N LYS A 121 42.63 25.15 -14.31
CA LYS A 121 42.02 25.36 -12.98
C LYS A 121 40.85 24.50 -12.44
N ASN A 122 41.25 23.67 -11.45
CA ASN A 122 40.54 23.25 -10.23
C ASN A 122 39.48 22.12 -10.38
N ARG A 123 39.41 21.09 -9.51
CA ARG A 123 39.97 20.95 -8.14
C ARG A 123 40.18 19.48 -7.71
N SER A 124 41.31 19.23 -7.05
CA SER A 124 41.61 18.16 -6.06
C SER A 124 41.18 16.70 -6.33
N VAL A 125 42.18 15.90 -6.71
CA VAL A 125 42.22 14.44 -6.57
C VAL A 125 42.53 14.03 -5.12
N SER A 126 42.07 12.87 -4.68
CA SER A 126 42.79 12.07 -3.67
C SER A 126 43.04 10.67 -4.24
N ARG A 127 44.33 10.35 -4.41
CA ARG A 127 44.82 9.04 -4.86
C ARG A 127 44.92 8.10 -3.66
N THR A 128 44.74 6.81 -3.91
CA THR A 128 45.52 5.78 -3.23
C THR A 128 45.67 4.61 -4.19
N ALA A 129 46.85 4.51 -4.78
CA ALA A 129 47.29 3.38 -5.58
C ALA A 129 48.69 2.99 -5.06
N SER A 130 48.70 1.95 -4.24
CA SER A 130 49.86 1.19 -3.76
C SER A 130 49.29 -0.14 -3.25
N SER A 131 49.85 -1.32 -3.49
CA SER A 131 51.16 -1.64 -4.08
C SER A 131 51.10 -3.01 -4.77
N LEU A 132 51.64 -3.10 -5.99
CA LEU A 132 52.09 -4.35 -6.59
C LEU A 132 53.62 -4.36 -6.52
N THR A 133 54.19 -5.30 -5.77
CA THR A 133 55.45 -6.02 -6.07
C THR A 133 55.80 -6.92 -4.89
N LYS A 134 55.73 -8.22 -5.14
CA LYS A 134 56.85 -9.13 -4.89
C LYS A 134 56.61 -10.38 -5.74
N GLU A 135 57.55 -10.62 -6.64
CA GLU A 135 57.76 -11.94 -7.22
C GLU A 135 58.43 -12.77 -6.14
N ASP A 136 57.99 -14.01 -5.96
CA ASP A 136 58.82 -15.16 -5.65
C ASP A 136 58.09 -16.37 -6.22
N SER A 137 58.84 -17.25 -6.87
CA SER A 137 58.33 -18.50 -7.44
C SER A 137 58.06 -19.53 -6.36
N ASP A 138 56.97 -20.30 -6.50
CA ASP A 138 57.04 -21.77 -6.42
C ASP A 138 55.74 -22.36 -7.00
N GLU A 139 55.88 -23.46 -7.72
CA GLU A 139 54.76 -24.27 -8.23
C GLU A 139 54.14 -25.07 -7.07
N ASN A 140 52.83 -24.95 -6.86
CA ASN A 140 51.99 -26.01 -6.32
C ASN A 140 50.55 -25.79 -6.79
N ASP A 141 50.00 -26.75 -7.53
CA ASP A 141 48.58 -26.82 -7.84
C ASP A 141 47.80 -27.27 -6.59
N ASP A 142 47.01 -26.37 -6.02
CA ASP A 142 45.94 -26.71 -5.07
C ASP A 142 44.69 -25.89 -5.43
N ASP A 143 43.60 -26.59 -5.78
CA ASP A 143 42.30 -26.01 -6.12
C ASP A 143 41.59 -25.46 -4.86
N GLU A 144 42.09 -24.36 -4.29
CA GLU A 144 41.28 -23.58 -3.35
C GLU A 144 40.16 -22.86 -4.11
N GLU A 145 38.93 -23.38 -3.97
CA GLU A 145 37.71 -22.64 -4.28
C GLU A 145 37.74 -21.29 -3.56
N VAL A 146 38.14 -20.23 -4.28
CA VAL A 146 38.02 -18.85 -3.81
C VAL A 146 36.54 -18.57 -3.62
N LYS A 147 36.05 -18.77 -2.40
CA LYS A 147 34.71 -18.39 -1.97
C LYS A 147 34.58 -16.89 -2.13
N VAL A 148 34.05 -16.47 -3.27
CA VAL A 148 33.66 -15.09 -3.56
C VAL A 148 32.50 -14.74 -2.63
N VAL A 149 32.83 -14.38 -1.39
CA VAL A 149 31.89 -13.78 -0.44
C VAL A 149 31.31 -12.54 -1.12
N PRO A 150 30.01 -12.49 -1.44
CA PRO A 150 29.45 -11.35 -2.15
C PRO A 150 29.60 -10.08 -1.28
N LYS A 151 29.82 -8.91 -1.91
CA LYS A 151 29.89 -7.61 -1.23
C LYS A 151 28.50 -7.17 -0.75
N GLU A 152 27.96 -7.87 0.25
CA GLU A 152 26.55 -7.83 0.66
C GLU A 152 26.07 -6.58 1.41
N GLN A 153 26.98 -5.65 1.77
CA GLN A 153 26.65 -4.44 2.53
C GLN A 153 26.01 -3.31 1.69
N LYS A 154 25.97 -3.41 0.35
CA LYS A 154 25.64 -2.26 -0.52
C LYS A 154 24.16 -1.87 -0.58
N HIS A 155 23.24 -2.85 -0.69
CA HIS A 155 21.83 -2.60 -1.03
C HIS A 155 21.06 -1.63 -0.11
N PHE A 156 21.45 -1.46 1.16
CA PHE A 156 20.79 -0.52 2.06
C PHE A 156 21.35 0.92 1.96
N GLN A 157 22.64 1.08 1.64
CA GLN A 157 23.25 2.41 1.50
C GLN A 157 22.62 3.18 0.32
N ASP A 158 22.24 2.45 -0.75
CA ASP A 158 21.59 2.96 -1.95
C ASP A 158 20.17 3.53 -1.73
N LEU A 159 19.54 3.32 -0.56
CA LEU A 159 18.25 3.94 -0.21
C LEU A 159 18.36 5.44 0.14
N GLY A 160 19.59 5.96 0.26
CA GLY A 160 19.94 7.38 0.33
C GLY A 160 19.31 8.13 1.50
N ILE A 161 18.18 8.80 1.26
CA ILE A 161 17.49 9.59 2.28
C ILE A 161 16.79 8.67 3.30
N PHE A 162 16.32 7.49 2.90
CA PHE A 162 15.63 6.56 3.81
C PHE A 162 16.57 5.72 4.68
N SER A 163 17.86 5.64 4.34
CA SER A 163 18.90 5.01 5.15
C SER A 163 19.48 5.95 6.24
N LYS A 164 18.88 7.12 6.45
CA LYS A 164 19.24 8.05 7.53
C LYS A 164 18.44 7.75 8.80
N PRO A 165 19.07 7.66 9.99
CA PRO A 165 18.37 7.35 11.23
C PRO A 165 17.37 8.44 11.63
N ILE A 166 17.70 9.72 11.39
CA ILE A 166 16.83 10.88 11.70
C ILE A 166 15.44 10.73 11.06
N ILE A 167 15.36 10.25 9.82
CA ILE A 167 14.10 10.12 9.09
C ILE A 167 13.29 8.93 9.58
N ASN A 168 13.95 7.87 10.04
CA ASN A 168 13.30 6.74 10.70
C ASN A 168 12.74 7.16 12.07
N CYS A 169 13.46 7.97 12.86
CA CYS A 169 12.92 8.59 14.08
C CYS A 169 11.72 9.49 13.80
N LEU A 170 11.81 10.41 12.82
CA LEU A 170 10.70 11.30 12.46
C LEU A 170 9.46 10.52 12.00
N LEU A 171 9.65 9.42 11.26
CA LEU A 171 8.56 8.53 10.85
C LEU A 171 7.92 7.82 12.04
N LEU A 172 8.70 7.33 13.01
CA LEU A 172 8.15 6.75 14.24
C LEU A 172 7.36 7.79 15.06
N ILE A 173 7.86 9.01 15.21
CA ILE A 173 7.16 10.12 15.90
C ILE A 173 5.83 10.42 15.19
N LEU A 174 5.84 10.49 13.85
CA LEU A 174 4.65 10.74 13.02
C LEU A 174 3.58 9.65 13.17
N LEU A 175 3.99 8.38 13.32
CA LEU A 175 3.09 7.23 13.41
C LEU A 175 2.64 6.90 14.85
N SER A 176 3.25 7.49 15.88
CA SER A 176 2.95 7.17 17.28
C SER A 176 2.57 8.39 18.14
N VAL A 177 3.42 9.41 18.18
CA VAL A 177 3.18 10.59 19.04
C VAL A 177 2.13 11.51 18.42
N THR A 178 2.18 11.73 17.10
CA THR A 178 1.25 12.65 16.42
C THR A 178 -0.22 12.24 16.53
N PRO A 179 -0.64 10.96 16.35
CA PRO A 179 -2.02 10.53 16.58
C PRO A 179 -2.55 10.89 17.97
N ILE A 180 -1.75 10.67 19.03
CA ILE A 180 -2.12 11.00 20.40
C ILE A 180 -2.31 12.52 20.55
N ILE A 181 -1.34 13.32 20.07
CA ILE A 181 -1.44 14.78 20.07
C ILE A 181 -2.71 15.26 19.34
N LEU A 182 -3.04 14.68 18.18
CA LEU A 182 -4.24 15.06 17.43
C LEU A 182 -5.54 14.75 18.18
N SER A 183 -5.62 13.61 18.87
CA SER A 183 -6.80 13.29 19.69
C SER A 183 -6.97 14.26 20.86
N VAL A 184 -5.88 14.62 21.55
CA VAL A 184 -5.91 15.62 22.63
C VAL A 184 -6.23 17.02 22.08
N CYS A 185 -5.67 17.42 20.94
CA CYS A 185 -6.01 18.69 20.29
C CYS A 185 -7.47 18.77 19.84
N PHE A 186 -8.05 17.65 19.38
CA PHE A 186 -9.47 17.51 19.08
C PHE A 186 -10.35 17.72 20.33
N GLN A 187 -10.08 17.04 21.44
CA GLN A 187 -10.83 17.23 22.69
C GLN A 187 -10.69 18.66 23.26
N THR A 188 -9.50 19.24 23.19
CA THR A 188 -9.18 20.53 23.82
C THR A 188 -9.49 21.74 22.96
N ASN A 189 -9.96 21.54 21.71
CA ASN A 189 -10.13 22.59 20.70
C ASN A 189 -8.88 23.48 20.57
N TRP A 190 -7.70 22.85 20.51
CA TRP A 190 -6.39 23.51 20.38
C TRP A 190 -6.04 24.53 21.49
N LYS A 191 -6.71 24.48 22.65
CA LYS A 191 -6.42 25.37 23.79
C LYS A 191 -5.24 24.83 24.61
N TRP A 192 -4.06 25.42 24.45
CA TRP A 192 -2.80 25.04 25.12
C TRP A 192 -2.90 24.82 26.63
N SER A 193 -3.69 25.62 27.35
CA SER A 193 -3.91 25.44 28.80
C SER A 193 -4.58 24.09 29.11
N LYS A 194 -5.65 23.74 28.38
CA LYS A 194 -6.32 22.44 28.50
C LYS A 194 -5.45 21.29 28.02
N PHE A 195 -4.68 21.50 26.94
CA PHE A 195 -3.74 20.51 26.40
C PHE A 195 -2.72 20.07 27.45
N LEU A 196 -2.03 21.02 28.11
CA LEU A 196 -1.03 20.70 29.14
C LEU A 196 -1.65 20.06 30.39
N ILE A 197 -2.87 20.45 30.77
CA ILE A 197 -3.60 19.81 31.88
C ILE A 197 -3.96 18.36 31.53
N HIS A 198 -4.38 18.07 30.30
CA HIS A 198 -4.76 16.72 29.87
C HIS A 198 -3.63 15.69 30.10
N PHE A 199 -2.37 16.05 29.84
CA PHE A 199 -1.21 15.18 30.10
C PHE A 199 -0.85 15.00 31.59
N LYS A 200 -1.42 15.79 32.51
CA LYS A 200 -1.21 15.62 33.96
C LYS A 200 -2.11 14.54 34.57
N HIS A 201 -3.26 14.24 33.96
CA HIS A 201 -4.22 13.26 34.48
C HIS A 201 -4.03 11.91 33.80
N VAL A 202 -3.44 10.96 34.53
CA VAL A 202 -3.09 9.61 34.04
C VAL A 202 -4.33 8.81 33.59
N GLU A 203 -5.49 9.08 34.21
CA GLU A 203 -6.82 8.51 33.88
C GLU A 203 -7.27 8.76 32.43
N ASN A 204 -6.75 9.82 31.79
CA ASN A 204 -7.02 10.09 30.37
C ASN A 204 -6.36 9.07 29.43
N PHE A 205 -5.36 8.33 29.90
CA PHE A 205 -4.56 7.38 29.12
C PHE A 205 -4.76 5.93 29.57
N PHE A 206 -5.00 5.71 30.86
CA PHE A 206 -5.15 4.39 31.46
C PHE A 206 -6.54 4.22 32.07
N ASN A 207 -7.30 3.26 31.54
CA ASN A 207 -8.53 2.74 32.14
C ASN A 207 -8.45 1.21 32.15
N VAL A 208 -8.80 0.58 33.28
CA VAL A 208 -8.87 -0.88 33.44
C VAL A 208 -9.72 -1.53 32.35
N GLN A 209 -10.84 -0.92 31.97
CA GLN A 209 -11.70 -1.40 30.87
C GLN A 209 -10.96 -1.41 29.52
N ALA A 210 -10.23 -0.32 29.20
CA ALA A 210 -9.49 -0.20 27.95
C ALA A 210 -8.28 -1.14 27.89
N ILE A 211 -7.57 -1.32 29.01
CA ILE A 211 -6.47 -2.29 29.16
C ILE A 211 -6.99 -3.71 28.96
N SER A 212 -8.05 -4.09 29.67
CA SER A 212 -8.70 -5.40 29.54
C SER A 212 -9.16 -5.64 28.10
N PHE A 213 -9.75 -4.64 27.45
CA PHE A 213 -10.21 -4.75 26.07
C PHE A 213 -9.08 -5.00 25.08
N ILE A 214 -7.97 -4.25 25.15
CA ILE A 214 -6.82 -4.44 24.25
C ILE A 214 -6.16 -5.80 24.47
N LEU A 215 -5.98 -6.22 25.73
CA LEU A 215 -5.44 -7.55 26.03
C LEU A 215 -6.37 -8.66 25.52
N ALA A 216 -7.69 -8.52 25.68
CA ALA A 216 -8.67 -9.48 25.19
C ALA A 216 -8.75 -9.54 23.65
N ILE A 217 -8.73 -8.39 22.96
CA ILE A 217 -8.72 -8.34 21.49
C ILE A 217 -7.41 -8.94 20.95
N HIS A 218 -6.26 -8.52 21.47
CA HIS A 218 -4.96 -9.01 21.00
C HIS A 218 -4.80 -10.53 21.21
N SER A 219 -5.10 -11.03 22.43
CA SER A 219 -5.06 -12.47 22.72
C SER A 219 -6.13 -13.25 21.95
N GLY A 220 -7.34 -12.69 21.78
CA GLY A 220 -8.42 -13.27 20.98
C GLY A 220 -8.04 -13.41 19.50
N VAL A 221 -7.47 -12.37 18.88
CA VAL A 221 -6.98 -12.43 17.49
C VAL A 221 -5.85 -13.46 17.36
N ALA A 222 -4.91 -13.51 18.30
CA ALA A 222 -3.82 -14.51 18.28
C ALA A 222 -4.36 -15.95 18.43
N LEU A 223 -5.28 -16.19 19.37
CA LEU A 223 -5.89 -17.50 19.60
C LEU A 223 -6.75 -17.95 18.40
N LEU A 224 -7.57 -17.06 17.84
CA LEU A 224 -8.36 -17.34 16.64
C LEU A 224 -7.46 -17.53 15.40
N SER A 225 -6.26 -16.93 15.39
CA SER A 225 -5.23 -17.19 14.37
C SER A 225 -4.56 -18.57 14.52
N LEU A 226 -4.77 -19.31 15.61
CA LEU A 226 -4.36 -20.71 15.73
C LEU A 226 -5.35 -21.68 15.06
N LEU A 227 -6.65 -21.35 14.98
CA LEU A 227 -7.69 -22.22 14.42
C LEU A 227 -7.29 -22.73 13.02
N PRO A 228 -7.44 -24.03 12.69
CA PRO A 228 -7.02 -24.61 11.41
C PRO A 228 -7.94 -24.24 10.22
N VAL A 229 -8.71 -23.17 10.34
CA VAL A 229 -9.66 -22.68 9.34
C VAL A 229 -9.11 -21.40 8.72
N GLY A 230 -8.94 -21.39 7.40
CA GLY A 230 -8.43 -20.26 6.63
C GLY A 230 -7.96 -20.67 5.24
N ARG A 231 -7.56 -19.69 4.43
CA ARG A 231 -6.91 -19.94 3.13
C ARG A 231 -5.38 -19.97 3.33
N TYR A 232 -4.75 -21.08 2.99
CA TYR A 232 -3.30 -21.22 2.99
C TYR A 232 -2.73 -20.81 1.63
N ILE A 233 -1.72 -19.93 1.61
CA ILE A 233 -1.08 -19.46 0.38
C ILE A 233 0.43 -19.35 0.60
N LYS A 234 1.21 -19.96 -0.30
CA LYS A 234 2.67 -19.81 -0.36
C LYS A 234 3.06 -18.42 -0.87
N LEU A 235 4.00 -17.77 -0.19
CA LEU A 235 4.51 -16.45 -0.60
C LEU A 235 5.27 -16.55 -1.94
N PRO A 236 5.07 -15.66 -2.93
CA PRO A 236 5.72 -15.78 -4.24
C PRO A 236 7.25 -15.66 -4.23
N ASP A 237 7.87 -15.23 -3.14
CA ASP A 237 9.32 -14.98 -3.01
C ASP A 237 9.93 -15.71 -1.80
N SER A 238 9.18 -16.58 -1.13
CA SER A 238 9.64 -17.32 0.06
C SER A 238 9.03 -18.71 0.07
N GLU A 239 9.71 -19.68 0.68
CA GLU A 239 9.11 -20.99 0.91
C GLU A 239 8.00 -20.97 1.97
N THR A 240 7.87 -19.86 2.69
CA THR A 240 6.89 -19.65 3.76
C THR A 240 5.45 -19.68 3.21
N GLU A 241 4.65 -20.59 3.78
CA GLU A 241 3.20 -20.54 3.69
C GLU A 241 2.59 -19.71 4.82
N LEU A 242 1.54 -18.95 4.48
CA LEU A 242 0.77 -18.13 5.39
C LEU A 242 -0.72 -18.50 5.32
N LYS A 243 -1.38 -18.44 6.48
CA LYS A 243 -2.82 -18.65 6.64
C LYS A 243 -3.53 -17.31 6.74
N PHE A 244 -4.56 -17.13 5.93
CA PHE A 244 -5.45 -15.97 5.92
C PHE A 244 -6.81 -16.38 6.47
N ASN A 245 -7.17 -15.87 7.64
CA ASN A 245 -8.41 -16.18 8.34
C ASN A 245 -9.08 -14.96 9.01
N GLY A 246 -8.66 -13.74 8.66
CA GLY A 246 -9.12 -12.49 9.24
C GLY A 246 -10.63 -12.33 9.22
N ILE A 247 -11.31 -12.75 8.14
CA ILE A 247 -12.79 -12.73 8.05
C ILE A 247 -13.44 -13.54 9.19
N LEU A 248 -12.98 -14.77 9.43
CA LEU A 248 -13.52 -15.64 10.48
C LEU A 248 -13.25 -15.04 11.86
N THR A 249 -12.01 -14.61 12.09
CA THR A 249 -11.59 -13.96 13.33
C THR A 249 -12.42 -12.71 13.63
N THR A 250 -12.67 -11.88 12.61
CA THR A 250 -13.56 -10.71 12.72
C THR A 250 -15.00 -11.12 13.02
N LEU A 251 -15.59 -12.08 12.32
CA LEU A 251 -16.98 -12.50 12.54
C LEU A 251 -17.20 -13.01 13.97
N ILE A 252 -16.25 -13.77 14.52
CA ILE A 252 -16.32 -14.26 15.91
C ILE A 252 -16.22 -13.10 16.91
N ILE A 253 -15.26 -12.19 16.74
CA ILE A 253 -15.06 -11.05 17.65
C ILE A 253 -16.24 -10.07 17.59
N ILE A 254 -16.69 -9.69 16.39
CA ILE A 254 -17.84 -8.80 16.20
C ILE A 254 -19.13 -9.46 16.72
N GLY A 255 -19.35 -10.74 16.40
CA GLY A 255 -20.50 -11.50 16.91
C GLY A 255 -20.52 -11.61 18.43
N PHE A 256 -19.35 -11.77 19.08
CA PHE A 256 -19.23 -11.72 20.52
C PHE A 256 -19.58 -10.34 21.10
N LEU A 257 -19.10 -9.25 20.50
CA LEU A 257 -19.46 -7.89 20.94
C LEU A 257 -20.96 -7.61 20.78
N PHE A 258 -21.58 -8.03 19.68
CA PHE A 258 -23.04 -7.98 19.53
C PHE A 258 -23.77 -8.83 20.58
N ALA A 259 -23.25 -10.00 20.95
CA ALA A 259 -23.84 -10.84 22.01
C ALA A 259 -23.73 -10.18 23.41
N LEU A 260 -22.70 -9.37 23.67
CA LEU A 260 -22.61 -8.54 24.88
C LEU A 260 -23.60 -7.37 24.83
N GLU A 261 -23.75 -6.72 23.68
CA GLU A 261 -24.73 -5.64 23.47
C GLU A 261 -26.16 -6.13 23.71
N LEU A 262 -26.53 -7.28 23.13
CA LEU A 262 -27.84 -7.93 23.33
C LEU A 262 -28.11 -8.38 24.78
N LYS A 263 -27.06 -8.52 25.60
CA LYS A 263 -27.18 -8.76 27.06
C LYS A 263 -27.29 -7.47 27.87
N GLY A 264 -27.38 -6.30 27.23
CA GLY A 264 -27.47 -4.99 27.90
C GLY A 264 -26.14 -4.50 28.48
N LEU A 265 -25.00 -5.08 28.09
CA LEU A 265 -23.68 -4.68 28.59
C LEU A 265 -23.09 -3.46 27.86
N ASN A 266 -23.80 -2.90 26.88
CA ASN A 266 -23.46 -1.65 26.16
C ASN A 266 -22.01 -1.63 25.65
N ALA A 267 -21.54 -2.76 25.12
CA ALA A 267 -20.15 -2.99 24.71
C ALA A 267 -19.68 -1.96 23.68
N PHE A 268 -20.51 -1.64 22.68
CA PHE A 268 -20.14 -0.66 21.65
C PHE A 268 -20.05 0.77 22.20
N ILE A 269 -20.92 1.13 23.14
CA ILE A 269 -20.89 2.44 23.84
C ILE A 269 -19.68 2.52 24.77
N ALA A 270 -19.35 1.46 25.50
CA ALA A 270 -18.16 1.38 26.34
C ALA A 270 -16.87 1.56 25.54
N ILE A 271 -16.79 0.99 24.34
CA ILE A 271 -15.66 1.20 23.42
C ILE A 271 -15.61 2.65 22.92
N TYR A 272 -16.75 3.23 22.50
CA TYR A 272 -16.80 4.64 22.07
C TYR A 272 -16.30 5.60 23.17
N ASN A 273 -16.70 5.37 24.42
CA ASN A 273 -16.32 6.20 25.56
C ASN A 273 -14.82 6.13 25.89
N ASN A 274 -14.11 5.08 25.44
CA ASN A 274 -12.71 4.81 25.76
C ASN A 274 -11.74 4.95 24.56
N LEU A 275 -12.19 5.53 23.43
CA LEU A 275 -11.39 5.59 22.19
C LEU A 275 -10.00 6.22 22.35
N ASP A 276 -9.83 7.17 23.26
CA ASP A 276 -8.56 7.87 23.46
C ASP A 276 -7.56 7.06 24.29
N GLN A 277 -8.04 6.39 25.35
CA GLN A 277 -7.28 5.38 26.10
C GLN A 277 -6.89 4.22 25.17
N LEU A 278 -7.82 3.75 24.33
CA LEU A 278 -7.56 2.68 23.37
C LEU A 278 -6.50 3.06 22.32
N LEU A 279 -6.51 4.31 21.82
CA LEU A 279 -5.47 4.82 20.94
C LEU A 279 -4.10 4.78 21.62
N PHE A 280 -3.99 5.34 22.82
CA PHE A 280 -2.73 5.39 23.57
C PHE A 280 -2.18 3.99 23.86
N LEU A 281 -3.03 3.11 24.39
CA LEU A 281 -2.68 1.74 24.76
C LEU A 281 -2.36 0.86 23.53
N SER A 282 -3.02 1.07 22.39
CA SER A 282 -2.70 0.41 21.11
C SER A 282 -1.29 0.77 20.65
N ILE A 283 -0.94 2.06 20.69
CA ILE A 283 0.41 2.54 20.34
C ILE A 283 1.45 2.01 21.32
N LEU A 284 1.17 2.00 22.63
CA LEU A 284 2.04 1.42 23.65
C LEU A 284 2.28 -0.09 23.41
N ARG A 285 1.22 -0.87 23.16
CA ARG A 285 1.31 -2.30 22.82
C ARG A 285 2.15 -2.53 21.55
N SER A 286 2.05 -1.64 20.56
CA SER A 286 2.82 -1.73 19.32
C SER A 286 4.32 -1.50 19.53
N PHE A 287 4.71 -0.56 20.41
CA PHE A 287 6.10 -0.38 20.81
C PHE A 287 6.63 -1.58 21.59
N LEU A 288 5.84 -2.12 22.54
CA LEU A 288 6.22 -3.33 23.28
C LEU A 288 6.42 -4.52 22.33
N GLY A 289 5.53 -4.72 21.35
CA GLY A 289 5.67 -5.76 20.32
C GLY A 289 6.85 -5.52 19.38
N SER A 290 7.22 -4.26 19.13
CA SER A 290 8.42 -3.91 18.36
C SER A 290 9.70 -4.27 19.11
N ILE A 291 9.73 -4.05 20.42
CA ILE A 291 10.84 -4.44 21.30
C ILE A 291 10.93 -5.97 21.37
N GLU A 292 9.80 -6.66 21.56
CA GLU A 292 9.67 -8.13 21.58
C GLU A 292 10.27 -8.75 20.30
N VAL A 293 9.78 -8.37 19.12
CA VAL A 293 10.29 -8.87 17.83
C VAL A 293 11.76 -8.50 17.61
N PHE A 294 12.19 -7.29 18.01
CA PHE A 294 13.59 -6.89 17.87
C PHE A 294 14.53 -7.72 18.76
N LEU A 295 14.10 -8.05 19.99
CA LEU A 295 14.87 -8.91 20.89
C LEU A 295 14.91 -10.37 20.38
N LEU A 296 13.78 -10.92 19.93
CA LEU A 296 13.71 -12.26 19.33
C LEU A 296 14.65 -12.40 18.12
N SER A 297 14.71 -11.36 17.27
CA SER A 297 15.59 -11.35 16.10
C SER A 297 17.10 -11.38 16.40
N LYS A 298 17.52 -11.19 17.67
CA LYS A 298 18.93 -11.36 18.06
C LYS A 298 19.37 -12.82 18.11
N TYR A 299 18.43 -13.76 18.25
CA TYR A 299 18.69 -15.19 18.26
C TYR A 299 18.67 -15.83 16.85
N ARG A 300 18.45 -15.02 15.80
CA ARG A 300 18.42 -15.46 14.40
C ARG A 300 19.73 -15.12 13.68
N PRO A 301 20.23 -16.00 12.79
CA PRO A 301 21.44 -15.73 12.01
C PRO A 301 21.22 -14.56 11.04
N SER A 302 22.25 -13.71 10.87
CA SER A 302 22.15 -12.50 10.04
C SER A 302 21.90 -12.77 8.54
N SER A 303 22.06 -14.01 8.08
CA SER A 303 21.69 -14.47 6.74
C SER A 303 20.18 -14.58 6.52
N GLU A 304 19.41 -14.91 7.57
CA GLU A 304 17.93 -14.96 7.54
C GLU A 304 17.30 -13.56 7.75
N SER A 305 18.11 -12.57 8.12
CA SER A 305 17.66 -11.21 8.37
C SER A 305 17.19 -10.52 7.08
N ASN A 306 16.06 -9.81 7.16
CA ASN A 306 15.57 -8.86 6.17
C ASN A 306 16.72 -8.00 5.63
N ALA A 307 16.91 -7.99 4.30
CA ALA A 307 17.95 -7.22 3.62
C ALA A 307 17.91 -5.71 3.94
N TYR A 308 16.75 -5.16 4.33
CA TYR A 308 16.60 -3.77 4.73
C TYR A 308 16.78 -3.51 6.25
N GLY A 309 16.78 -4.56 7.08
CA GLY A 309 16.90 -4.50 8.55
C GLY A 309 18.25 -4.99 9.08
N ARG A 310 19.29 -4.97 8.24
CA ARG A 310 20.66 -5.41 8.56
C ARG A 310 21.70 -4.29 8.38
N SER A 311 21.32 -3.06 8.73
CA SER A 311 22.16 -1.86 8.56
C SER A 311 23.26 -1.69 9.62
N GLY A 312 23.15 -2.40 10.75
CA GLY A 312 24.04 -2.28 11.90
C GLY A 312 23.74 -1.05 12.78
N LYS A 313 22.70 -0.28 12.46
CA LYS A 313 22.28 0.92 13.20
C LYS A 313 20.97 0.66 13.91
N PHE A 314 21.01 0.58 15.24
CA PHE A 314 19.86 0.24 16.09
C PHE A 314 18.54 0.89 15.66
N ILE A 315 18.52 2.23 15.53
CA ILE A 315 17.31 2.99 15.14
C ILE A 315 16.71 2.46 13.83
N ILE A 316 17.54 2.21 12.83
CA ILE A 316 17.09 1.79 11.50
C ILE A 316 16.59 0.35 11.54
N ASP A 317 17.36 -0.55 12.15
CA ASP A 317 17.03 -1.98 12.20
C ASP A 317 15.80 -2.24 13.09
N PHE A 318 15.58 -1.40 14.10
CA PHE A 318 14.37 -1.35 14.94
C PHE A 318 13.15 -0.79 14.19
N THR A 319 13.30 0.33 13.47
CA THR A 319 12.21 0.92 12.67
C THR A 319 11.78 0.00 11.54
N VAL A 320 12.73 -0.52 10.75
CA VAL A 320 12.46 -1.33 9.54
C VAL A 320 12.12 -2.78 9.87
N GLY A 321 12.67 -3.33 10.96
CA GLY A 321 12.47 -4.72 11.37
C GLY A 321 13.49 -5.67 10.75
N ARG A 322 14.13 -6.47 11.61
CA ARG A 322 15.17 -7.45 11.23
C ARG A 322 14.60 -8.72 10.61
N GLU A 323 13.41 -9.15 11.02
CA GLU A 323 12.70 -10.29 10.43
C GLU A 323 11.62 -9.82 9.47
N LEU A 324 11.34 -10.59 8.40
CA LEU A 324 10.25 -10.28 7.47
C LEU A 324 8.89 -10.62 8.08
N ASN A 325 8.73 -11.86 8.54
CA ASN A 325 7.48 -12.48 8.96
C ASN A 325 7.76 -13.40 10.17
N PRO A 326 8.04 -12.83 11.35
CA PRO A 326 8.37 -13.63 12.54
C PRO A 326 7.16 -14.45 12.98
N LYS A 327 7.41 -15.73 13.27
CA LYS A 327 6.40 -16.67 13.77
C LYS A 327 6.60 -16.92 15.26
N LEU A 328 5.52 -16.80 16.02
CA LEU A 328 5.48 -17.25 17.41
C LEU A 328 4.57 -18.49 17.46
N LEU A 329 5.10 -19.59 17.98
CA LEU A 329 4.48 -20.92 17.83
C LEU A 329 4.21 -21.21 16.34
N ASN A 330 2.95 -21.24 15.92
CA ASN A 330 2.51 -21.55 14.55
C ASN A 330 1.79 -20.41 13.83
N PHE A 331 1.68 -19.21 14.42
CA PHE A 331 1.04 -18.05 13.78
C PHE A 331 2.04 -16.95 13.42
N ASP A 332 1.71 -16.23 12.36
CA ASP A 332 2.49 -15.09 11.87
C ASP A 332 2.09 -13.83 12.65
N LEU A 333 3.04 -13.24 13.39
CA LEU A 333 2.79 -12.08 14.25
C LEU A 333 2.37 -10.84 13.45
N LYS A 334 2.88 -10.70 12.22
CA LYS A 334 2.60 -9.56 11.33
C LYS A 334 1.19 -9.66 10.76
N GLN A 335 0.72 -10.87 10.46
CA GLN A 335 -0.66 -11.13 10.06
C GLN A 335 -1.63 -10.92 11.23
N VAL A 336 -1.27 -11.34 12.45
CA VAL A 336 -2.05 -11.04 13.67
C VAL A 336 -2.25 -9.54 13.86
N HIS A 337 -1.18 -8.74 13.85
CA HIS A 337 -1.32 -7.29 14.04
C HIS A 337 -1.98 -6.57 12.85
N TYR A 338 -1.87 -7.11 11.63
CA TYR A 338 -2.63 -6.60 10.48
C TYR A 338 -4.14 -6.83 10.66
N ASN A 339 -4.54 -8.03 11.08
CA ASN A 339 -5.94 -8.35 11.35
C ASN A 339 -6.48 -7.58 12.56
N GLU A 340 -5.70 -7.45 13.63
CA GLU A 340 -6.01 -6.60 14.80
C GLU A 340 -6.31 -5.15 14.37
N SER A 341 -5.50 -4.56 13.48
CA SER A 341 -5.73 -3.20 12.94
C SER A 341 -7.08 -3.07 12.23
N ILE A 342 -7.43 -4.01 11.35
CA ILE A 342 -8.70 -3.94 10.59
C ILE A 342 -9.90 -4.21 11.51
N ILE A 343 -9.73 -5.09 12.50
CA ILE A 343 -10.75 -5.37 13.52
C ILE A 343 -11.01 -4.12 14.37
N TYR A 344 -9.99 -3.39 14.83
CA TYR A 344 -10.19 -2.09 15.48
C TYR A 344 -10.90 -1.10 14.55
N LEU A 345 -10.55 -1.04 13.25
CA LEU A 345 -11.22 -0.14 12.31
C LEU A 345 -12.73 -0.42 12.19
N LEU A 346 -13.13 -1.70 12.14
CA LEU A 346 -14.54 -2.10 12.17
C LEU A 346 -15.20 -1.74 13.49
N ILE A 347 -14.61 -2.18 14.61
CA ILE A 347 -15.19 -1.99 15.95
C ILE A 347 -15.40 -0.50 16.23
N ILE A 348 -14.40 0.36 15.96
CA ILE A 348 -14.49 1.81 16.22
C ILE A 348 -15.63 2.43 15.40
N ASN A 349 -15.79 2.06 14.12
CA ASN A 349 -16.83 2.64 13.28
C ASN A 349 -18.22 2.07 13.57
N ILE A 350 -18.33 0.81 13.98
CA ILE A 350 -19.59 0.24 14.50
C ILE A 350 -19.97 0.95 15.81
N SER A 351 -19.03 1.14 16.74
CA SER A 351 -19.23 1.91 17.97
C SER A 351 -19.67 3.36 17.70
N LEU A 352 -19.13 4.00 16.67
CA LEU A 352 -19.57 5.32 16.22
C LEU A 352 -21.00 5.30 15.67
N LEU A 353 -21.39 4.28 14.89
CA LEU A 353 -22.78 4.13 14.43
C LEU A 353 -23.76 3.91 15.59
N PHE A 354 -23.43 3.01 16.53
CA PHE A 354 -24.21 2.78 17.74
C PHE A 354 -24.39 4.04 18.58
N LYS A 355 -23.36 4.90 18.66
CA LYS A 355 -23.45 6.16 19.39
C LYS A 355 -24.20 7.26 18.64
N ASN A 356 -24.25 7.19 17.30
CA ASN A 356 -24.85 8.19 16.42
C ASN A 356 -26.35 8.00 16.18
N VAL A 357 -26.89 6.79 16.37
CA VAL A 357 -28.32 6.50 16.12
C VAL A 357 -29.09 6.48 17.44
N SER A 358 -29.94 7.48 17.65
CA SER A 358 -30.93 7.49 18.73
C SER A 358 -32.18 6.73 18.27
N ILE A 359 -32.42 5.55 18.85
CA ILE A 359 -33.60 4.74 18.54
C ILE A 359 -34.76 5.18 19.47
N PRO A 360 -35.92 5.58 18.93
CA PRO A 360 -37.09 5.91 19.75
C PRO A 360 -37.65 4.66 20.43
N ILE A 361 -38.08 4.80 21.69
CA ILE A 361 -38.72 3.71 22.42
C ILE A 361 -40.09 3.44 21.81
N VAL A 362 -40.32 2.21 21.37
CA VAL A 362 -41.63 1.74 20.89
C VAL A 362 -42.34 1.05 22.06
N GLU A 363 -43.42 1.65 22.54
CA GLU A 363 -44.31 0.99 23.50
C GLU A 363 -45.02 -0.18 22.83
N THR A 364 -44.67 -1.40 23.23
CA THR A 364 -45.29 -2.62 22.71
C THR A 364 -46.54 -2.97 23.53
N ILE A 365 -47.71 -2.78 22.92
CA ILE A 365 -48.98 -3.28 23.47
C ILE A 365 -48.92 -4.82 23.49
N PRO A 366 -49.24 -5.50 24.61
CA PRO A 366 -49.19 -6.96 24.69
C PRO A 366 -50.19 -7.61 23.73
N ASN A 367 -49.70 -8.57 22.93
CA ASN A 367 -50.47 -9.23 21.88
C ASN A 367 -51.14 -10.51 22.39
N GLU A 368 -52.40 -10.43 22.80
CA GLU A 368 -53.24 -11.60 23.02
C GLU A 368 -53.99 -11.97 21.72
N GLY A 369 -53.58 -13.08 21.07
CA GLY A 369 -54.39 -13.79 20.07
C GLY A 369 -54.26 -13.38 18.58
N ASN A 370 -53.41 -12.42 18.23
CA ASN A 370 -53.33 -11.88 16.87
C ASN A 370 -52.79 -12.87 15.80
N SER A 371 -53.29 -12.74 14.57
CA SER A 371 -52.87 -13.53 13.41
C SER A 371 -51.45 -13.17 12.93
N ILE A 372 -50.79 -14.07 12.19
CA ILE A 372 -49.46 -13.83 11.59
C ILE A 372 -49.45 -12.54 10.73
N ILE A 373 -50.56 -12.25 10.06
CA ILE A 373 -50.72 -11.06 9.21
C ILE A 373 -50.71 -9.77 10.06
N GLU A 374 -51.30 -9.80 11.25
CA GLU A 374 -51.29 -8.66 12.18
C GLU A 374 -49.92 -8.47 12.83
N LEU A 375 -49.23 -9.56 13.20
CA LEU A 375 -47.86 -9.49 13.69
C LEU A 375 -46.93 -8.85 12.64
N LEU A 376 -47.07 -9.22 11.36
CA LEU A 376 -46.31 -8.63 10.26
C LEU A 376 -46.64 -7.16 10.05
N LYS A 377 -47.93 -6.77 10.07
CA LYS A 377 -48.37 -5.37 9.98
C LYS A 377 -47.80 -4.53 11.13
N GLN A 378 -47.85 -5.03 12.36
CA GLN A 378 -47.34 -4.35 13.55
C GLN A 378 -45.81 -4.25 13.54
N THR A 379 -45.12 -5.30 13.12
CA THR A 379 -43.65 -5.28 12.93
C THR A 379 -43.27 -4.24 11.88
N TYR A 380 -44.01 -4.16 10.78
CA TYR A 380 -43.80 -3.17 9.72
C TYR A 380 -44.07 -1.73 10.19
N SER A 381 -45.19 -1.49 10.90
CA SER A 381 -45.49 -0.15 11.45
C SER A 381 -44.47 0.29 12.49
N ASN A 382 -44.05 -0.60 13.38
CA ASN A 382 -43.03 -0.32 14.39
C ASN A 382 -41.66 -0.02 13.73
N THR A 383 -41.31 -0.78 12.67
CA THR A 383 -40.09 -0.54 11.89
C THR A 383 -40.13 0.82 11.20
N LEU A 384 -41.24 1.18 10.55
CA LEU A 384 -41.41 2.50 9.93
C LEU A 384 -41.40 3.64 10.97
N PHE A 385 -42.02 3.44 12.13
CA PHE A 385 -41.99 4.41 13.22
C PHE A 385 -40.56 4.66 13.71
N ILE A 386 -39.77 3.60 13.91
CA ILE A 386 -38.36 3.70 14.29
C ILE A 386 -37.57 4.45 13.21
N LEU A 387 -37.72 4.10 11.93
CA LEU A 387 -36.99 4.73 10.82
C LEU A 387 -37.34 6.21 10.63
N ASN A 388 -38.60 6.60 10.83
CA ASN A 388 -39.05 7.98 10.66
C ASN A 388 -38.73 8.88 11.87
N ASN A 389 -38.61 8.31 13.08
CA ASN A 389 -38.35 9.06 14.31
C ASN A 389 -36.92 8.84 14.88
N SER A 390 -36.05 8.10 14.19
CA SER A 390 -34.66 7.96 14.58
C SER A 390 -33.86 9.23 14.28
N GLU A 391 -33.29 9.86 15.30
CA GLU A 391 -32.36 10.97 15.13
C GLU A 391 -30.94 10.43 14.90
N TYR A 392 -30.26 10.92 13.85
CA TYR A 392 -28.88 10.58 13.57
C TYR A 392 -28.17 11.67 12.77
N ASN A 393 -26.85 11.83 12.96
CA ASN A 393 -26.04 12.67 12.09
C ASN A 393 -25.75 11.94 10.76
N SER A 394 -26.32 12.42 9.66
CA SER A 394 -26.20 11.79 8.33
C SER A 394 -24.77 11.74 7.79
N ALA A 395 -23.94 12.75 8.07
CA ALA A 395 -22.57 12.81 7.63
C ALA A 395 -21.70 11.78 8.38
N ALA A 396 -21.77 11.74 9.71
CA ALA A 396 -21.07 10.75 10.52
C ALA A 396 -21.53 9.32 10.18
N PHE A 397 -22.83 9.11 9.98
CA PHE A 397 -23.40 7.81 9.59
C PHE A 397 -22.81 7.29 8.27
N ILE A 398 -22.85 8.11 7.22
CA ILE A 398 -22.37 7.71 5.89
C ILE A 398 -20.85 7.52 5.90
N ILE A 399 -20.09 8.40 6.56
CA ILE A 399 -18.62 8.28 6.64
C ILE A 399 -18.21 7.02 7.42
N SER A 400 -18.81 6.73 8.58
CA SER A 400 -18.54 5.49 9.31
C SER A 400 -18.92 4.24 8.50
N SER A 401 -20.02 4.30 7.75
CA SER A 401 -20.45 3.20 6.86
C SER A 401 -19.45 2.95 5.71
N LEU A 402 -18.88 4.01 5.12
CA LEU A 402 -17.83 3.89 4.11
C LEU A 402 -16.53 3.29 4.69
N LEU A 403 -16.18 3.63 5.94
CA LEU A 403 -15.02 3.04 6.62
C LEU A 403 -15.23 1.57 6.99
N ILE A 404 -16.45 1.18 7.37
CA ILE A 404 -16.83 -0.23 7.54
C ILE A 404 -16.71 -0.99 6.22
N LEU A 405 -17.25 -0.45 5.12
CA LEU A 405 -17.14 -1.04 3.78
C LEU A 405 -15.67 -1.23 3.37
N TYR A 406 -14.81 -0.25 3.65
CA TYR A 406 -13.38 -0.35 3.37
C TYR A 406 -12.68 -1.43 4.22
N ALA A 407 -13.03 -1.55 5.49
CA ALA A 407 -12.49 -2.59 6.37
C ALA A 407 -12.95 -3.99 5.94
N LEU A 408 -14.20 -4.15 5.51
CA LEU A 408 -14.72 -5.38 4.91
C LEU A 408 -13.99 -5.73 3.60
N ASP A 409 -13.75 -4.76 2.71
CA ASP A 409 -12.98 -4.98 1.47
C ASP A 409 -11.55 -5.49 1.74
N LEU A 410 -10.90 -4.96 2.79
CA LEU A 410 -9.59 -5.42 3.27
C LEU A 410 -9.63 -6.87 3.77
N LEU A 411 -10.65 -7.25 4.55
CA LEU A 411 -10.78 -8.62 5.09
C LEU A 411 -11.17 -9.64 4.02
N ILE A 412 -12.19 -9.35 3.19
CA ILE A 412 -12.66 -10.24 2.11
C ILE A 412 -11.51 -10.64 1.19
N HIS A 413 -10.56 -9.72 0.98
CA HIS A 413 -9.41 -9.93 0.13
C HIS A 413 -8.07 -9.89 0.88
N GLU A 414 -8.07 -10.23 2.17
CA GLU A 414 -6.88 -10.34 3.03
C GLU A 414 -5.79 -11.17 2.33
N HIS A 415 -6.20 -12.26 1.68
CA HIS A 415 -5.37 -13.16 0.90
C HIS A 415 -4.60 -12.51 -0.27
N HIS A 416 -5.03 -11.35 -0.81
CA HIS A 416 -4.25 -10.60 -1.81
C HIS A 416 -2.94 -10.05 -1.23
N LEU A 417 -2.85 -9.89 0.10
CA LEU A 417 -1.67 -9.40 0.80
C LEU A 417 -0.45 -10.32 0.59
N SER A 418 -0.66 -11.62 0.36
CA SER A 418 0.39 -12.58 -0.06
C SER A 418 1.18 -12.13 -1.30
N SER A 419 0.57 -11.34 -2.19
CA SER A 419 1.20 -10.79 -3.40
C SER A 419 1.77 -9.36 -3.21
N SER A 420 1.59 -8.79 -2.02
CA SER A 420 1.96 -7.41 -1.72
C SER A 420 3.46 -7.25 -1.44
N PHE A 421 3.95 -6.01 -1.49
CA PHE A 421 5.31 -5.71 -1.02
C PHE A 421 5.44 -5.93 0.51
N GLN A 422 4.35 -5.70 1.24
CA GLN A 422 4.30 -5.73 2.71
C GLN A 422 4.71 -7.09 3.29
N LEU A 423 4.07 -8.18 2.85
CA LEU A 423 4.44 -9.51 3.37
C LEU A 423 5.73 -10.08 2.79
N ASN A 424 6.10 -9.74 1.55
CA ASN A 424 7.25 -10.36 0.90
C ASN A 424 8.60 -9.69 1.23
N TYR A 425 8.66 -8.37 1.47
CA TYR A 425 9.94 -7.64 1.60
C TYR A 425 9.95 -6.47 2.60
N GLU A 426 8.83 -6.19 3.28
CA GLU A 426 8.81 -5.22 4.38
C GLU A 426 9.10 -5.98 5.68
N GLY A 427 9.98 -5.45 6.53
CA GLY A 427 10.27 -6.07 7.81
C GLY A 427 9.15 -5.86 8.82
N MET A 428 9.11 -6.71 9.85
CA MET A 428 8.30 -6.47 11.04
C MET A 428 9.10 -5.67 12.05
N GLY A 429 9.02 -4.34 11.93
CA GLY A 429 9.63 -3.38 12.86
C GLY A 429 8.63 -2.38 13.40
N ALA A 430 9.13 -1.40 14.13
CA ALA A 430 8.29 -0.37 14.76
C ALA A 430 7.50 0.49 13.75
N GLU A 431 7.97 0.64 12.51
CA GLU A 431 7.26 1.37 11.46
C GLU A 431 5.90 0.73 11.12
N ILE A 432 5.90 -0.57 10.83
CA ILE A 432 4.68 -1.28 10.44
C ILE A 432 3.75 -1.51 11.64
N LEU A 433 4.30 -1.75 12.84
CA LEU A 433 3.51 -1.94 14.06
C LEU A 433 2.83 -0.63 14.52
N CYS A 434 3.56 0.48 14.61
CA CYS A 434 2.96 1.78 14.94
C CYS A 434 1.95 2.23 13.88
N ARG A 435 2.17 1.90 12.59
CA ARG A 435 1.19 2.13 11.52
C ARG A 435 -0.11 1.34 11.74
N PHE A 436 -0.02 0.05 12.05
CA PHE A 436 -1.19 -0.79 12.31
C PHE A 436 -1.96 -0.31 13.56
N ALA A 437 -1.24 0.12 14.60
CA ALA A 437 -1.85 0.62 15.83
C ALA A 437 -2.55 1.98 15.67
N SER A 438 -1.97 2.92 14.90
CA SER A 438 -2.49 4.29 14.75
C SER A 438 -3.55 4.44 13.66
N PHE A 439 -3.45 3.67 12.57
CA PHE A 439 -4.30 3.83 11.39
C PHE A 439 -5.82 3.81 11.68
N PRO A 440 -6.36 2.87 12.50
CA PRO A 440 -7.80 2.79 12.76
C PRO A 440 -8.37 4.04 13.42
N PHE A 441 -7.60 4.66 14.32
CA PHE A 441 -8.00 5.84 15.07
C PHE A 441 -7.84 7.11 14.25
N LEU A 442 -6.75 7.25 13.48
CA LEU A 442 -6.51 8.42 12.62
C LEU A 442 -7.64 8.61 11.59
N ILE A 443 -8.07 7.53 10.93
CA ILE A 443 -9.12 7.60 9.91
C ILE A 443 -10.52 7.77 10.53
N SER A 444 -10.76 7.17 11.71
CA SER A 444 -12.04 7.28 12.43
C SER A 444 -12.20 8.58 13.23
N LEU A 445 -11.15 9.40 13.33
CA LEU A 445 -11.22 10.74 13.94
C LEU A 445 -12.20 11.65 13.17
N LEU A 446 -12.33 11.48 11.85
CA LEU A 446 -13.25 12.26 11.02
C LEU A 446 -14.73 12.03 11.38
N PRO A 447 -15.29 10.80 11.30
CA PRO A 447 -16.69 10.58 11.67
C PRO A 447 -16.95 10.92 13.15
N ARG A 448 -15.99 10.70 14.05
CA ARG A 448 -16.08 11.14 15.45
C ARG A 448 -16.26 12.66 15.58
N TYR A 449 -15.51 13.46 14.80
CA TYR A 449 -15.67 14.92 14.77
C TYR A 449 -17.03 15.36 14.20
N LEU A 450 -17.45 14.77 13.08
CA LEU A 450 -18.75 15.08 12.45
C LEU A 450 -19.91 14.83 13.41
N PHE A 451 -19.85 13.73 14.18
CA PHE A 451 -20.80 13.40 15.23
C PHE A 451 -20.73 14.37 16.41
N VAL A 452 -19.56 14.53 17.05
CA VAL A 452 -19.42 15.33 18.29
C VAL A 452 -19.78 16.81 18.08
N GLN A 453 -19.57 17.36 16.89
CA GLN A 453 -19.96 18.74 16.55
C GLN A 453 -21.34 18.85 15.90
N ASN A 454 -22.08 17.74 15.73
CA ASN A 454 -23.37 17.67 15.05
C ASN A 454 -23.40 18.38 13.67
N ILE A 455 -22.34 18.20 12.88
CA ILE A 455 -22.17 18.87 11.60
C ILE A 455 -23.13 18.29 10.56
N THR A 456 -23.98 19.13 9.99
CA THR A 456 -24.81 18.79 8.83
C THR A 456 -24.05 19.07 7.54
N VAL A 457 -23.89 18.05 6.69
CA VAL A 457 -23.27 18.19 5.37
C VAL A 457 -24.37 18.13 4.31
N ASN A 458 -24.27 18.98 3.28
CA ASN A 458 -25.22 18.97 2.15
C ASN A 458 -25.25 17.58 1.48
N PHE A 459 -26.44 17.01 1.30
CA PHE A 459 -26.64 15.69 0.71
C PHE A 459 -25.97 15.53 -0.67
N TYR A 460 -25.98 16.57 -1.52
CA TYR A 460 -25.31 16.53 -2.82
C TYR A 460 -23.78 16.40 -2.69
N LEU A 461 -23.19 17.09 -1.70
CA LEU A 461 -21.76 16.98 -1.41
C LEU A 461 -21.43 15.58 -0.86
N LEU A 462 -22.29 15.05 0.01
CA LEU A 462 -22.14 13.72 0.60
C LEU A 462 -22.26 12.61 -0.47
N ALA A 463 -23.15 12.75 -1.45
CA ALA A 463 -23.25 11.85 -2.60
C ALA A 463 -21.97 11.89 -3.47
N ILE A 464 -21.39 13.07 -3.73
CA ILE A 464 -20.10 13.20 -4.42
C ILE A 464 -18.98 12.48 -3.66
N ILE A 465 -18.94 12.61 -2.33
CA ILE A 465 -17.96 11.94 -1.47
C ILE A 465 -18.09 10.42 -1.54
N VAL A 466 -19.31 9.88 -1.46
CA VAL A 466 -19.58 8.45 -1.65
C VAL A 466 -19.08 7.97 -3.01
N ILE A 467 -19.41 8.68 -4.10
CA ILE A 467 -18.99 8.31 -5.46
C ILE A 467 -17.45 8.30 -5.58
N LEU A 468 -16.77 9.36 -5.11
CA LEU A 468 -15.31 9.44 -5.17
C LEU A 468 -14.61 8.36 -4.32
N PHE A 469 -15.16 8.06 -3.13
CA PHE A 469 -14.66 7.01 -2.27
C PHE A 469 -14.79 5.62 -2.91
N ILE A 470 -15.95 5.31 -3.49
CA ILE A 470 -16.18 4.05 -4.22
C ILE A 470 -15.28 3.93 -5.45
N ILE A 471 -15.06 5.01 -6.21
CA ILE A 471 -14.10 5.02 -7.33
C ILE A 471 -12.68 4.71 -6.83
N GLY A 472 -12.23 5.34 -5.74
CA GLY A 472 -10.92 5.05 -5.13
C GLY A 472 -10.79 3.58 -4.69
N LEU A 473 -11.83 3.05 -4.05
CA LEU A 473 -11.91 1.66 -3.61
C LEU A 473 -11.84 0.67 -4.80
N LEU A 474 -12.57 0.95 -5.88
CA LEU A 474 -12.55 0.13 -7.10
C LEU A 474 -11.18 0.17 -7.80
N ILE A 475 -10.53 1.33 -7.89
CA ILE A 475 -9.18 1.45 -8.45
C ILE A 475 -8.18 0.61 -7.63
N LYS A 476 -8.24 0.70 -6.29
CA LYS A 476 -7.45 -0.12 -5.37
C LYS A 476 -7.71 -1.61 -5.60
N ARG A 477 -8.98 -2.03 -5.55
CA ARG A 477 -9.44 -3.42 -5.66
C ARG A 477 -9.00 -4.07 -6.96
N CYS A 478 -9.33 -3.45 -8.09
CA CYS A 478 -8.97 -3.95 -9.42
C CYS A 478 -7.45 -4.04 -9.62
N SER A 479 -6.68 -3.07 -9.11
CA SER A 479 -5.22 -3.08 -9.21
C SER A 479 -4.58 -4.21 -8.38
N ASN A 480 -5.10 -4.46 -7.17
CA ASN A 480 -4.62 -5.53 -6.30
C ASN A 480 -5.03 -6.92 -6.81
N SER A 481 -6.26 -7.10 -7.31
CA SER A 481 -6.71 -8.39 -7.90
C SER A 481 -5.85 -8.78 -9.10
N LEU A 482 -5.67 -7.85 -10.05
CA LEU A 482 -4.82 -8.09 -11.22
C LEU A 482 -3.40 -8.52 -10.85
N LYS A 483 -2.81 -7.86 -9.84
CA LYS A 483 -1.46 -8.17 -9.37
C LYS A 483 -1.38 -9.51 -8.63
N TYR A 484 -2.39 -9.85 -7.85
CA TYR A 484 -2.49 -11.12 -7.12
C TYR A 484 -2.64 -12.29 -8.08
N GLU A 485 -3.68 -12.25 -8.93
CA GLU A 485 -3.98 -13.31 -9.88
C GLU A 485 -2.83 -13.55 -10.88
N TYR A 486 -2.20 -12.48 -11.38
CA TYR A 486 -1.06 -12.58 -12.30
C TYR A 486 0.19 -13.20 -11.65
N ARG A 487 0.36 -13.05 -10.33
CA ARG A 487 1.50 -13.63 -9.60
C ARG A 487 1.34 -15.11 -9.30
N ILE A 488 0.11 -15.58 -9.09
CA ILE A 488 -0.17 -17.00 -8.81
C ILE A 488 -0.38 -17.79 -10.10
N HIS A 489 -1.10 -17.23 -11.08
CA HIS A 489 -1.43 -17.89 -12.35
C HIS A 489 -0.97 -17.06 -13.56
N PRO A 490 0.35 -16.82 -13.75
CA PRO A 490 0.86 -15.99 -14.85
C PRO A 490 0.54 -16.53 -16.25
N SER A 491 0.29 -17.84 -16.38
CA SER A 491 0.00 -18.54 -17.64
C SER A 491 -1.50 -18.61 -17.99
N ASP A 492 -2.37 -18.05 -17.15
CA ASP A 492 -3.83 -18.01 -17.38
C ASP A 492 -4.16 -17.32 -18.72
N PRO A 493 -5.02 -17.89 -19.59
CA PRO A 493 -5.39 -17.29 -20.87
C PRO A 493 -5.86 -15.83 -20.78
N LYS A 494 -6.47 -15.41 -19.66
CA LYS A 494 -6.90 -14.02 -19.43
C LYS A 494 -5.74 -13.01 -19.39
N PHE A 495 -4.50 -13.48 -19.35
CA PHE A 495 -3.30 -12.66 -19.29
C PHE A 495 -2.46 -12.65 -20.57
N LYS A 496 -2.82 -13.41 -21.61
CA LYS A 496 -2.08 -13.44 -22.89
C LYS A 496 -1.96 -12.08 -23.57
N GLU A 497 -2.98 -11.22 -23.41
CA GLU A 497 -3.01 -9.86 -23.96
C GLU A 497 -2.32 -8.80 -23.08
N LEU A 498 -1.85 -9.16 -21.88
CA LEU A 498 -1.19 -8.18 -21.01
C LEU A 498 0.23 -7.89 -21.51
N SER A 499 0.46 -6.64 -21.90
CA SER A 499 1.81 -6.11 -22.10
C SER A 499 2.60 -6.19 -20.77
N THR A 500 3.79 -6.79 -20.82
CA THR A 500 4.68 -6.95 -19.67
C THR A 500 6.15 -6.77 -20.05
N ILE A 501 6.99 -6.40 -19.09
CA ILE A 501 8.45 -6.30 -19.25
C ILE A 501 9.10 -7.45 -18.45
N PRO A 502 9.91 -8.32 -19.08
CA PRO A 502 10.65 -9.36 -18.36
C PRO A 502 11.79 -8.75 -17.53
N THR A 503 12.09 -9.37 -16.39
CA THR A 503 13.25 -9.05 -15.54
C THR A 503 14.20 -10.24 -15.46
N PHE A 504 15.45 -10.00 -15.08
CA PHE A 504 16.47 -11.04 -14.92
C PHE A 504 16.11 -12.14 -13.90
N GLN A 505 15.17 -11.86 -12.99
CA GLN A 505 14.69 -12.81 -11.97
C GLN A 505 13.56 -13.72 -12.50
N ASN A 506 13.46 -13.91 -13.82
CA ASN A 506 12.36 -14.60 -14.52
C ASN A 506 10.95 -14.11 -14.13
N ARG A 507 10.83 -12.86 -13.69
CA ARG A 507 9.57 -12.20 -13.32
C ARG A 507 9.16 -11.22 -14.40
N ARG A 508 7.89 -10.84 -14.41
CA ARG A 508 7.32 -9.91 -15.40
C ARG A 508 6.64 -8.72 -14.70
N LEU A 509 6.98 -7.51 -15.13
CA LEU A 509 6.38 -6.26 -14.67
C LEU A 509 5.22 -5.89 -15.59
N ILE A 510 4.03 -5.65 -15.02
CA ILE A 510 2.80 -5.37 -15.78
C ILE A 510 2.80 -3.92 -16.28
N ILE A 511 2.66 -3.71 -17.59
CA ILE A 511 2.56 -2.37 -18.25
C ILE A 511 1.23 -2.19 -18.99
N SER A 512 0.17 -2.79 -18.46
CA SER A 512 -1.19 -2.81 -19.03
C SER A 512 -2.24 -2.31 -18.02
N LYS A 513 -3.47 -2.06 -18.50
CA LYS A 513 -4.58 -1.50 -17.69
C LYS A 513 -4.13 -0.25 -16.91
N TRP A 514 -4.43 -0.14 -15.62
CA TRP A 514 -3.98 0.98 -14.77
C TRP A 514 -2.45 1.11 -14.67
N PHE A 515 -1.73 -0.03 -14.66
CA PHE A 515 -0.27 -0.06 -14.59
C PHE A 515 0.42 0.48 -15.86
N ARG A 516 -0.32 0.73 -16.96
CA ARG A 516 0.20 1.46 -18.13
C ARG A 516 0.34 2.96 -17.89
N LYS A 517 -0.49 3.55 -17.02
CA LYS A 517 -0.53 5.01 -16.78
C LYS A 517 0.26 5.42 -15.54
N ILE A 518 0.26 4.57 -14.51
CA ILE A 518 0.75 4.87 -13.16
C ILE A 518 1.44 3.61 -12.62
N ARG A 519 2.60 3.74 -11.96
CA ARG A 519 3.32 2.58 -11.38
C ARG A 519 2.60 1.96 -10.17
N GLN A 520 1.93 2.78 -9.35
CA GLN A 520 1.29 2.35 -8.08
C GLN A 520 -0.20 2.76 -7.99
N PRO A 521 -1.07 2.27 -8.90
CA PRO A 521 -2.48 2.65 -8.93
C PRO A 521 -3.27 2.20 -7.69
N ASN A 522 -2.81 1.14 -6.99
CA ASN A 522 -3.39 0.72 -5.71
C ASN A 522 -3.25 1.80 -4.61
N LEU A 523 -2.13 2.52 -4.58
CA LEU A 523 -1.93 3.63 -3.65
C LEU A 523 -2.69 4.88 -4.10
N LEU A 524 -2.83 5.12 -5.41
CA LEU A 524 -3.71 6.20 -5.91
C LEU A 524 -5.15 5.98 -5.47
N GLY A 525 -5.66 4.74 -5.54
CA GLY A 525 -7.00 4.39 -5.08
C GLY A 525 -7.19 4.74 -3.60
N GLU A 526 -6.25 4.35 -2.74
CA GLU A 526 -6.27 4.71 -1.31
C GLU A 526 -6.19 6.23 -1.09
N ILE A 527 -5.29 6.94 -1.76
CA ILE A 527 -5.18 8.41 -1.64
C ILE A 527 -6.49 9.09 -2.07
N LEU A 528 -7.13 8.64 -3.15
CA LEU A 528 -8.41 9.19 -3.63
C LEU A 528 -9.53 8.99 -2.60
N MET A 529 -9.58 7.84 -1.92
CA MET A 529 -10.54 7.61 -0.82
C MET A 529 -10.33 8.61 0.32
N HIS A 530 -9.08 8.84 0.73
CA HIS A 530 -8.77 9.77 1.84
C HIS A 530 -9.02 11.24 1.44
N LEU A 531 -8.77 11.60 0.18
CA LEU A 531 -9.16 12.89 -0.36
C LEU A 531 -10.68 13.07 -0.41
N ALA A 532 -11.45 12.04 -0.77
CA ALA A 532 -12.91 12.07 -0.73
C ALA A 532 -13.42 12.35 0.69
N LEU A 533 -12.85 11.68 1.70
CA LEU A 533 -13.14 11.94 3.11
C LEU A 533 -12.80 13.40 3.51
N ALA A 534 -11.66 13.94 3.06
CA ALA A 534 -11.26 15.31 3.38
C ALA A 534 -12.24 16.38 2.88
N ILE A 535 -13.05 16.10 1.85
CA ILE A 535 -14.03 17.06 1.30
C ILE A 535 -15.11 17.44 2.34
N THR A 536 -15.45 16.58 3.31
CA THR A 536 -16.40 16.96 4.37
C THR A 536 -15.94 18.19 5.18
N LEU A 537 -14.63 18.41 5.27
CA LEU A 537 -14.03 19.52 6.02
C LEU A 537 -14.16 20.87 5.30
N VAL A 538 -14.64 20.89 4.04
CA VAL A 538 -14.96 22.13 3.33
C VAL A 538 -16.16 22.84 3.96
N SER A 539 -17.15 22.08 4.46
CA SER A 539 -18.32 22.65 5.17
C SER A 539 -17.99 23.08 6.60
N SER A 540 -16.95 22.47 7.21
CA SER A 540 -16.60 22.66 8.62
C SER A 540 -15.14 22.29 8.85
N PHE A 541 -14.26 23.30 8.89
CA PHE A 541 -12.83 23.06 9.01
C PHE A 541 -12.44 22.76 10.46
N ASN A 542 -11.75 21.63 10.68
CA ASN A 542 -11.04 21.34 11.92
C ASN A 542 -9.62 20.87 11.61
N LEU A 543 -8.65 21.49 12.27
CA LEU A 543 -7.23 21.24 12.01
C LEU A 543 -6.79 19.83 12.44
N ALA A 544 -7.38 19.25 13.49
CA ALA A 544 -6.97 17.94 14.00
C ALA A 544 -7.41 16.80 13.07
N THR A 545 -8.65 16.84 12.57
CA THR A 545 -9.14 15.89 11.57
C THR A 545 -8.45 16.05 10.22
N PHE A 546 -8.24 17.29 9.77
CA PHE A 546 -7.47 17.57 8.56
C PHE A 546 -6.07 16.97 8.62
N LEU A 547 -5.34 17.22 9.72
CA LEU A 547 -4.01 16.65 9.93
C LEU A 547 -4.04 15.12 10.03
N GLY A 548 -5.06 14.52 10.66
CA GLY A 548 -5.21 13.06 10.72
C GLY A 548 -5.27 12.41 9.33
N ILE A 549 -6.10 12.95 8.43
CA ILE A 549 -6.20 12.49 7.04
C ILE A 549 -4.90 12.79 6.27
N PHE A 550 -4.34 13.99 6.45
CA PHE A 550 -3.11 14.42 5.79
C PHE A 550 -1.92 13.51 6.14
N ILE A 551 -1.78 13.07 7.40
CA ILE A 551 -0.73 12.15 7.84
C ILE A 551 -0.82 10.82 7.08
N ILE A 552 -2.04 10.28 6.91
CA ILE A 552 -2.22 9.03 6.16
C ILE A 552 -1.82 9.23 4.68
N ILE A 553 -2.28 10.30 4.03
CA ILE A 553 -1.91 10.62 2.64
C ILE A 553 -0.39 10.81 2.50
N PHE A 554 0.23 11.56 3.42
CA PHE A 554 1.68 11.76 3.46
C PHE A 554 2.44 10.44 3.61
N TYR A 555 1.98 9.56 4.51
CA TYR A 555 2.56 8.23 4.66
C TYR A 555 2.40 7.38 3.39
N LEU A 556 1.25 7.41 2.70
CA LEU A 556 1.06 6.70 1.43
C LEU A 556 2.00 7.22 0.32
N ILE A 557 2.26 8.54 0.28
CA ILE A 557 3.26 9.14 -0.62
C ILE A 557 4.68 8.68 -0.24
N TYR A 558 5.06 8.76 1.05
CA TYR A 558 6.34 8.25 1.56
C TYR A 558 6.55 6.78 1.15
N ARG A 559 5.53 5.94 1.37
CA ARG A 559 5.50 4.51 1.04
C ARG A 559 5.70 4.28 -0.46
N SER A 560 5.04 5.08 -1.31
CA SER A 560 5.22 5.03 -2.76
C SER A 560 6.65 5.34 -3.21
N ILE A 561 7.28 6.38 -2.64
CA ILE A 561 8.68 6.74 -2.94
C ILE A 561 9.63 5.63 -2.47
N SER A 562 9.39 5.08 -1.27
CA SER A 562 10.17 3.98 -0.68
C SER A 562 10.10 2.71 -1.54
N ILE A 563 8.89 2.28 -1.94
CA ILE A 563 8.67 1.14 -2.84
C ILE A 563 9.34 1.37 -4.20
N ASN A 564 9.25 2.59 -4.76
CA ASN A 564 9.87 2.90 -6.05
C ASN A 564 11.42 2.80 -5.99
N ARG A 565 12.05 3.23 -4.89
CA ARG A 565 13.50 3.06 -4.67
C ARG A 565 13.88 1.59 -4.44
N LYS A 566 13.14 0.85 -3.60
CA LYS A 566 13.38 -0.58 -3.33
C LYS A 566 13.24 -1.42 -4.62
N ASN A 567 12.27 -1.12 -5.49
CA ASN A 567 12.13 -1.77 -6.79
C ASN A 567 13.25 -1.39 -7.78
N ALA A 568 13.75 -0.15 -7.74
CA ALA A 568 14.87 0.28 -8.57
C ALA A 568 16.16 -0.50 -8.25
N ILE A 569 16.46 -0.68 -6.96
CA ILE A 569 17.60 -1.49 -6.49
C ILE A 569 17.40 -2.97 -6.88
N ARG A 570 16.17 -3.48 -6.81
CA ARG A 570 15.89 -4.90 -7.06
C ARG A 570 15.89 -5.32 -8.54
N TYR A 571 15.30 -4.52 -9.43
CA TYR A 571 15.14 -4.88 -10.84
C TYR A 571 16.07 -4.08 -11.77
N GLU A 572 16.86 -3.16 -11.23
CA GLU A 572 17.95 -2.44 -11.90
C GLU A 572 17.53 -1.87 -13.27
N SER A 573 18.21 -2.27 -14.36
CA SER A 573 17.91 -1.81 -15.72
C SER A 573 16.52 -2.21 -16.23
N SER A 574 15.92 -3.29 -15.69
CA SER A 574 14.52 -3.64 -15.98
C SER A 574 13.55 -2.65 -15.34
N TRP A 575 13.89 -2.09 -14.16
CA TRP A 575 13.11 -0.99 -13.56
C TRP A 575 13.25 0.32 -14.34
N GLN A 576 14.43 0.61 -14.86
CA GLN A 576 14.63 1.79 -15.71
C GLN A 576 13.76 1.72 -16.97
N ARG A 577 13.74 0.57 -17.68
CA ARG A 577 12.83 0.33 -18.80
C ARG A 577 11.35 0.49 -18.41
N TYR A 578 10.98 0.02 -17.21
CA TYR A 578 9.62 0.20 -16.68
C TYR A 578 9.28 1.67 -16.40
N ILE A 579 10.19 2.46 -15.84
CA ILE A 579 10.03 3.91 -15.64
C ILE A 579 9.89 4.63 -16.99
N SER A 580 10.70 4.27 -18.00
CA SER A 580 10.58 4.84 -19.35
C SER A 580 9.22 4.56 -20.00
N ALA A 581 8.66 3.38 -19.78
CA ALA A 581 7.32 3.01 -20.28
C ALA A 581 6.18 3.64 -19.47
N VAL A 582 6.36 3.81 -18.16
CA VAL A 582 5.35 4.28 -17.20
C VAL A 582 5.96 5.39 -16.34
N PRO A 583 6.02 6.64 -16.81
CA PRO A 583 6.78 7.71 -16.15
C PRO A 583 6.15 8.22 -14.84
N ASN A 584 4.82 8.12 -14.67
CA ASN A 584 4.14 8.58 -13.45
C ASN A 584 4.14 7.50 -12.35
N ASN A 585 4.45 7.87 -11.12
CA ASN A 585 4.47 6.99 -9.95
C ASN A 585 3.08 6.82 -9.32
N LEU A 586 2.37 7.94 -9.12
CA LEU A 586 1.09 8.04 -8.41
C LEU A 586 0.04 8.86 -9.20
N LEU A 587 0.39 10.07 -9.64
CA LEU A 587 -0.53 11.02 -10.23
C LEU A 587 -0.15 11.28 -11.70
N PRO A 588 -1.00 10.91 -12.68
CA PRO A 588 -0.72 11.13 -14.09
C PRO A 588 -0.36 12.59 -14.38
N ARG A 589 0.79 12.81 -15.04
CA ARG A 589 1.32 14.13 -15.43
C ARG A 589 1.72 15.05 -14.27
N VAL A 590 1.80 14.53 -13.03
CA VAL A 590 2.23 15.29 -11.85
C VAL A 590 3.41 14.60 -11.15
N TYR A 591 3.27 13.32 -10.79
CA TYR A 591 4.30 12.55 -10.08
C TYR A 591 4.20 11.04 -10.33
#